data_AF-A0A072PSB8-F1
#
_entry.id   AF-A0A072PSB8-F1
#
_cell.length_a   1.000
_cell.length_b   1.000
_cell.length_c   1.000
_cell.angle_alpha   90.00
_cell.angle_beta   90.00
_cell.angle_gamma   90.00
#
_symmetry.space_group_name_H-M   'P 1'
#
loop_
_entity.id
_entity.type
_entity.pdbx_description
1 polymer ?
#
loop_
_entity_poly.entity_id
_entity_poly.type
_entity_poly.pdbx_seq_one_letter_code
_entity_poly.pdbx_strand_id
1 'polypeptide(L)'
;MPIVVRFNHEDRITPYNGVVAVTANSRLLSSEEISKEPNYAWISEQCEGIARLLQVTAPIRVDVRRFKDSSGSRFAAFDINMKPNMTGPGRPDRQNQASLTAMAATGLGWDYPILLTKILDSAKTLKEQRDKRVVRWTNRASIVFCWNQARHKAEQG
;
A
#
# COMPACT_ATOMS: atom_id res chain seq x y z
N MET A 1 -0.61 5.34 8.52
CA MET A 1 -0.15 4.53 7.38
C MET A 1 0.01 5.38 6.13
N PRO A 2 1.05 5.16 5.29
CA PRO A 2 1.13 5.80 3.99
C PRO A 2 0.01 5.32 3.06
N ILE A 3 -0.59 6.25 2.31
CA ILE A 3 -1.58 5.94 1.27
C ILE A 3 -0.99 6.31 -0.08
N VAL A 4 -1.08 5.39 -1.03
CA VAL A 4 -0.78 5.67 -2.43
C VAL A 4 -2.08 5.59 -3.23
N VAL A 5 -2.27 6.59 -4.10
CA VAL A 5 -3.44 6.72 -4.95
C VAL A 5 -3.10 6.33 -6.39
N ARG A 6 -4.02 5.62 -7.06
CA ARG A 6 -3.99 5.45 -8.53
C ARG A 6 -4.82 6.48 -9.24
N PHE A 7 -4.40 6.78 -10.45
CA PHE A 7 -5.13 7.62 -11.38
C PHE A 7 -5.00 7.04 -12.80
N ASN A 8 -5.67 7.65 -13.78
CA ASN A 8 -5.67 7.20 -15.19
C ASN A 8 -6.20 5.77 -15.37
N HIS A 9 -7.37 5.49 -14.78
CA HIS A 9 -8.09 4.24 -15.01
C HIS A 9 -8.87 4.28 -16.33
N GLU A 10 -8.82 3.20 -17.10
CA GLU A 10 -9.65 2.99 -18.29
C GLU A 10 -10.78 2.02 -17.92
N ASP A 11 -12.04 2.43 -18.15
CA ASP A 11 -13.23 1.64 -17.82
C ASP A 11 -13.28 1.11 -16.38
N ARG A 12 -12.75 1.88 -15.42
CA ARG A 12 -12.66 1.54 -13.98
C ARG A 12 -11.65 0.45 -13.65
N ILE A 13 -10.85 0.02 -14.64
CA ILE A 13 -9.75 -0.93 -14.52
C ILE A 13 -8.46 -0.12 -14.63
N THR A 14 -7.44 -0.46 -13.84
CA THR A 14 -6.12 0.11 -14.13
C THR A 14 -5.48 -0.74 -15.20
N PRO A 15 -5.12 -0.20 -16.37
CA PRO A 15 -4.46 -0.98 -17.40
C PRO A 15 -3.15 -1.55 -16.82
N TYR A 16 -3.08 -2.88 -16.71
CA TYR A 16 -1.86 -3.60 -16.38
C TYR A 16 -1.37 -4.26 -17.66
N ASN A 17 -0.53 -3.56 -18.41
CA ASN A 17 0.08 -4.11 -19.62
C ASN A 17 1.56 -4.48 -19.43
N GLY A 18 2.13 -4.31 -18.22
CA GLY A 18 3.55 -4.54 -17.95
C GLY A 18 4.51 -3.59 -18.66
N VAL A 19 4.00 -2.70 -19.52
CA VAL A 19 4.76 -1.73 -20.32
C VAL A 19 4.81 -0.37 -19.63
N VAL A 20 3.71 0.06 -19.01
CA VAL A 20 3.64 1.34 -18.30
C VAL A 20 4.14 1.18 -16.87
N ALA A 21 5.19 1.94 -16.52
CA ALA A 21 5.73 1.96 -15.18
C ALA A 21 4.64 2.35 -14.16
N VAL A 22 4.59 1.64 -13.04
CA VAL A 22 3.54 1.86 -12.04
C VAL A 22 3.61 3.27 -11.44
N THR A 23 4.81 3.86 -11.44
CA THR A 23 5.07 5.26 -11.09
C THR A 23 4.36 6.27 -11.99
N ALA A 24 3.98 5.91 -13.21
CA ALA A 24 3.31 6.80 -14.15
C ALA A 24 1.80 6.96 -13.86
N ASN A 25 1.20 6.07 -13.09
CA ASN A 25 -0.23 6.10 -12.75
C ASN A 25 -0.52 6.00 -11.27
N SER A 26 0.48 6.31 -10.45
CA SER A 26 0.41 6.19 -9.00
C SER A 26 1.22 7.28 -8.32
N ARG A 27 0.74 7.78 -7.19
CA ARG A 27 1.49 8.72 -6.35
C ARG A 27 1.16 8.55 -4.87
N LEU A 28 2.14 8.79 -4.02
CA LEU A 28 1.92 8.92 -2.58
C LEU A 28 1.02 10.14 -2.31
N LEU A 29 0.05 10.00 -1.41
CA LEU A 29 -0.71 11.14 -0.87
C LEU A 29 0.16 11.91 0.13
N SER A 30 0.15 13.23 0.05
CA SER A 30 0.83 14.08 1.03
C SER A 30 0.06 14.11 2.36
N SER A 31 0.75 14.47 3.44
CA SER A 31 0.13 14.64 4.76
C SER A 31 -1.00 15.69 4.74
N GLU A 32 -0.86 16.74 3.91
CA GLU A 32 -1.87 17.78 3.74
C GLU A 32 -3.14 17.25 3.03
N GLU A 33 -2.97 16.39 2.02
CA GLU A 33 -4.10 15.74 1.35
C GLU A 33 -4.82 14.78 2.29
N ILE A 34 -4.07 14.04 3.11
CA ILE A 34 -4.63 13.14 4.12
C ILE A 34 -5.41 13.93 5.18
N SER A 35 -4.90 15.08 5.64
CA SER A 35 -5.57 15.88 6.67
C SER A 35 -6.86 16.55 6.19
N LYS A 36 -7.00 16.79 4.88
CA LYS A 36 -8.19 17.42 4.28
C LYS A 36 -9.39 16.46 4.14
N GLU A 37 -9.18 15.16 4.25
CA GLU A 37 -10.22 14.15 4.05
C GLU A 37 -10.20 13.11 5.19
N PRO A 38 -11.14 13.20 6.15
CA PRO A 38 -11.19 12.30 7.30
C PRO A 38 -11.28 10.82 6.94
N ASN A 39 -11.86 10.48 5.77
CA ASN A 39 -11.96 9.09 5.35
C ASN A 39 -10.60 8.46 5.02
N TYR A 40 -9.55 9.23 4.72
CA TYR A 40 -8.19 8.70 4.51
C TYR A 40 -7.54 8.23 5.82
N ALA A 41 -7.68 9.02 6.89
CA ALA A 41 -7.24 8.61 8.22
C ALA A 41 -8.01 7.35 8.66
N TRP A 42 -9.35 7.39 8.52
CA TRP A 42 -10.20 6.26 8.90
C TRP A 42 -9.83 4.96 8.18
N ILE A 43 -9.68 4.98 6.84
CA ILE A 43 -9.34 3.75 6.10
C ILE A 43 -7.92 3.26 6.39
N SER A 44 -6.99 4.17 6.69
CA SER A 44 -5.64 3.80 7.14
C SER A 44 -5.69 2.98 8.44
N GLU A 45 -6.50 3.39 9.41
CA GLU A 45 -6.70 2.65 10.66
C GLU A 45 -7.37 1.28 10.42
N GLN A 46 -8.34 1.21 9.49
CA GLN A 46 -8.94 -0.07 9.11
C GLN A 46 -7.93 -1.01 8.44
N CYS A 47 -7.07 -0.48 7.57
CA CYS A 47 -5.97 -1.23 6.93
C CYS A 47 -5.03 -1.82 8.01
N GLU A 48 -4.69 -1.07 9.06
CA GLU A 48 -3.95 -1.63 10.20
C GLU A 48 -4.74 -2.69 10.97
N GLY A 49 -6.05 -2.48 11.14
CA GLY A 49 -6.95 -3.45 11.74
C GLY A 49 -6.96 -4.79 11.00
N ILE A 50 -6.98 -4.76 9.67
CA ILE A 50 -6.86 -5.94 8.80
C ILE A 50 -5.55 -6.67 9.06
N ALA A 51 -4.43 -5.96 9.14
CA ALA A 51 -3.14 -6.60 9.40
C ALA A 51 -3.04 -7.23 10.79
N ARG A 52 -3.63 -6.58 11.81
CA ARG A 52 -3.75 -7.15 13.17
C ARG A 52 -4.61 -8.41 13.16
N LEU A 53 -5.76 -8.38 12.47
CA LEU A 53 -6.66 -9.53 12.33
C LEU A 53 -5.99 -10.71 11.63
N LEU A 54 -5.25 -10.44 10.54
CA LEU A 54 -4.53 -11.45 9.76
C LEU A 54 -3.19 -11.87 10.39
N GLN A 55 -2.78 -11.24 11.50
CA GLN A 55 -1.53 -11.50 12.22
C GLN A 55 -0.29 -11.51 11.30
N VAL A 56 -0.28 -10.62 10.31
CA VAL A 56 0.75 -10.61 9.26
C VAL A 56 2.11 -10.27 9.86
N THR A 57 3.15 -10.94 9.40
CA THR A 57 4.54 -10.68 9.85
C THR A 57 5.41 -10.04 8.80
N ALA A 58 4.86 -9.78 7.63
CA ALA A 58 5.55 -9.16 6.53
C ALA A 58 4.61 -8.12 5.90
N PRO A 59 5.13 -7.20 5.08
CA PRO A 59 4.29 -6.22 4.43
C PRO A 59 3.21 -6.85 3.55
N ILE A 60 2.00 -6.33 3.70
CA ILE A 60 0.86 -6.64 2.84
C ILE A 60 0.38 -5.37 2.15
N ARG A 61 -0.31 -5.53 1.02
CA ARG A 61 -1.01 -4.42 0.36
C ARG A 61 -2.52 -4.64 0.53
N VAL A 62 -3.20 -3.63 1.06
CA VAL A 62 -4.66 -3.61 1.18
C VAL A 62 -5.19 -2.63 0.14
N ASP A 63 -5.89 -3.17 -0.85
CA ASP A 63 -6.52 -2.35 -1.89
C ASP A 63 -7.91 -1.93 -1.44
N VAL A 64 -8.12 -0.61 -1.45
CA VAL A 64 -9.35 0.03 -1.03
C VAL A 64 -9.91 0.89 -2.17
N ARG A 65 -11.24 1.03 -2.16
CA ARG A 65 -11.96 1.82 -3.14
C ARG A 65 -13.06 2.62 -2.48
N ARG A 66 -13.30 3.85 -2.93
CA ARG A 66 -14.49 4.60 -2.49
C ARG A 66 -15.76 3.91 -2.96
N PHE A 67 -16.80 3.94 -2.13
CA PHE A 67 -18.14 3.49 -2.53
C PHE A 67 -18.72 4.36 -3.64
N LYS A 68 -18.48 5.67 -3.57
CA LYS A 68 -18.90 6.65 -4.57
C LYS A 68 -17.72 7.52 -4.97
N ASP A 69 -17.75 7.97 -6.21
CA ASP A 69 -16.76 8.87 -6.76
C ASP A 69 -17.04 10.32 -6.38
N SER A 70 -17.02 10.59 -5.07
CA SER A 70 -17.25 11.90 -4.51
C SER A 70 -16.38 12.09 -3.28
N SER A 71 -15.94 13.33 -3.05
CA SER A 71 -15.33 13.71 -1.78
C SER A 71 -16.23 13.33 -0.62
N GLY A 72 -15.65 12.91 0.51
CA GLY A 72 -16.39 12.46 1.69
C GLY A 72 -17.00 11.05 1.58
N SER A 73 -16.91 10.37 0.43
CA SER A 73 -17.36 8.97 0.33
C SER A 73 -16.41 8.03 1.09
N ARG A 74 -17.01 7.12 1.88
CA ARG A 74 -16.27 6.08 2.60
C ARG A 74 -15.59 5.11 1.64
N PHE A 75 -14.59 4.40 2.17
CA PHE A 75 -13.87 3.35 1.47
C PHE A 75 -14.35 1.96 1.88
N ALA A 76 -14.20 1.01 0.97
CA ALA A 76 -14.25 -0.42 1.23
C ALA A 76 -12.91 -1.04 0.85
N ALA A 77 -12.37 -1.91 1.71
CA ALA A 77 -11.31 -2.83 1.33
C ALA A 77 -11.92 -3.93 0.44
N PHE A 78 -11.27 -4.24 -0.68
CA PHE A 78 -11.79 -5.22 -1.65
C PHE A 78 -10.76 -6.29 -2.06
N ASP A 79 -9.47 -6.04 -1.86
CA ASP A 79 -8.42 -7.04 -2.10
C ASP A 79 -7.28 -6.89 -1.07
N ILE A 80 -6.73 -8.03 -0.64
CA ILE A 80 -5.63 -8.11 0.32
C ILE A 80 -4.54 -8.98 -0.28
N ASN A 81 -3.47 -8.32 -0.71
CA ASN A 81 -2.32 -8.98 -1.30
C ASN A 81 -1.32 -9.33 -0.20
N MET A 82 -1.33 -10.60 0.20
CA MET A 82 -0.39 -11.15 1.19
C MET A 82 1.06 -11.19 0.69
N LYS A 83 1.27 -11.11 -0.64
CA LYS A 83 2.58 -11.06 -1.29
C LYS A 83 2.60 -9.95 -2.36
N PRO A 84 2.64 -8.68 -1.94
CA PRO A 84 2.60 -7.57 -2.88
C PRO A 84 3.82 -7.56 -3.81
N ASN A 85 3.71 -6.84 -4.93
CA ASN A 85 4.86 -6.62 -5.81
C ASN A 85 5.94 -5.80 -5.07
N MET A 86 7.20 -6.20 -5.20
CA MET A 86 8.35 -5.62 -4.51
C MET A 86 9.43 -5.09 -5.47
N THR A 87 9.12 -4.88 -6.75
CA THR A 87 10.06 -4.24 -7.68
C THR A 87 10.49 -2.85 -7.16
N GLY A 88 11.72 -2.47 -7.44
CA GLY A 88 12.24 -1.17 -7.03
C GLY A 88 13.52 -0.78 -7.77
N PRO A 89 13.98 0.47 -7.57
CA PRO A 89 15.23 0.97 -8.13
C PRO A 89 16.44 0.22 -7.54
N GLY A 90 17.57 0.21 -8.25
CA GLY A 90 18.83 -0.37 -7.74
C GLY A 90 19.61 -1.21 -8.76
N ARG A 91 19.01 -1.53 -9.91
CA ARG A 91 19.75 -2.02 -11.09
C ARG A 91 19.80 -0.92 -12.16
N PRO A 92 20.82 -0.92 -13.04
CA PRO A 92 20.82 -0.09 -14.23
C PRO A 92 19.48 -0.17 -14.97
N ASP A 93 19.01 0.98 -15.45
CA ASP A 93 17.76 1.16 -16.21
C ASP A 93 16.44 0.81 -15.49
N ARG A 94 16.44 0.71 -14.14
CA ARG A 94 15.25 0.40 -13.33
C ARG A 94 14.86 1.49 -12.33
N GLN A 95 15.31 2.72 -12.54
CA GLN A 95 15.08 3.85 -11.63
C GLN A 95 13.58 4.12 -11.41
N ASN A 96 12.76 3.93 -12.45
CA ASN A 96 11.32 4.20 -12.41
C ASN A 96 10.46 2.94 -12.13
N GLN A 97 11.04 1.82 -11.72
CA GLN A 97 10.34 0.54 -11.53
C GLN A 97 9.87 0.31 -10.09
N ALA A 98 9.69 1.39 -9.32
CA ALA A 98 9.17 1.32 -7.96
C ALA A 98 7.77 0.70 -7.93
N SER A 99 7.61 -0.36 -7.14
CA SER A 99 6.31 -0.93 -6.84
C SER A 99 5.50 -0.01 -5.95
N LEU A 100 4.24 -0.38 -5.74
CA LEU A 100 3.32 0.31 -4.84
C LEU A 100 3.81 0.32 -3.40
N THR A 101 4.40 -0.80 -3.00
CA THR A 101 5.01 -0.96 -1.69
C THR A 101 6.25 -0.08 -1.55
N ALA A 102 7.09 -0.02 -2.59
CA ALA A 102 8.26 0.87 -2.60
C ALA A 102 7.85 2.35 -2.55
N MET A 103 6.84 2.75 -3.32
CA MET A 103 6.30 4.11 -3.31
C MET A 103 5.66 4.46 -1.97
N ALA A 104 4.92 3.54 -1.34
CA ALA A 104 4.31 3.80 -0.05
C ALA A 104 5.36 3.93 1.07
N ALA A 105 6.47 3.19 0.99
CA ALA A 105 7.57 3.28 1.94
C ALA A 105 8.24 4.66 1.97
N THR A 106 8.22 5.42 0.87
CA THR A 106 8.75 6.80 0.88
C THR A 106 7.96 7.72 1.80
N GLY A 107 6.67 7.43 2.04
CA GLY A 107 5.86 8.12 3.04
C GLY A 107 6.27 7.86 4.49
N LEU A 108 7.13 6.87 4.73
CA LEU A 108 7.80 6.61 6.01
C LEU A 108 9.23 7.16 6.03
N GLY A 109 9.65 7.87 4.98
CA GLY A 109 11.03 8.31 4.79
C GLY A 109 11.99 7.17 4.40
N TRP A 110 11.48 6.03 3.94
CA TRP A 110 12.30 4.90 3.53
C TRP A 110 12.52 4.89 2.02
N ASP A 111 13.77 4.89 1.61
CA ASP A 111 14.14 4.50 0.26
C ASP A 111 14.06 2.97 0.09
N TYR A 112 14.31 2.49 -1.12
CA TYR A 112 14.16 1.07 -1.43
C TYR A 112 15.13 0.17 -0.65
N PRO A 113 16.43 0.48 -0.50
CA PRO A 113 17.33 -0.25 0.39
C PRO A 113 16.87 -0.29 1.86
N ILE A 114 16.39 0.83 2.41
CA ILE A 114 15.86 0.87 3.78
C ILE A 114 14.62 -0.02 3.90
N LEU A 115 13.69 0.05 2.94
CA LEU A 115 12.51 -0.84 2.91
C LEU A 115 12.92 -2.32 2.95
N LEU A 116 13.89 -2.73 2.14
CA LEU A 116 14.37 -4.12 2.12
C LEU A 116 15.00 -4.51 3.47
N THR A 117 15.77 -3.60 4.08
CA THR A 117 16.38 -3.82 5.39
C THR A 117 15.30 -3.98 6.46
N LYS A 118 14.26 -3.14 6.48
CA LYS A 118 13.14 -3.25 7.43
C LYS A 118 12.32 -4.54 7.25
N ILE A 119 12.21 -5.04 6.03
CA ILE A 119 11.59 -6.36 5.76
C ILE A 119 12.46 -7.47 6.35
N LEU A 120 13.78 -7.39 6.17
CA LEU A 120 14.71 -8.37 6.72
C LEU A 120 14.72 -8.36 8.25
N ASP A 121 14.77 -7.17 8.86
CA ASP A 121 14.76 -6.98 10.32
C ASP A 121 13.48 -7.54 10.99
N SER A 122 12.36 -7.58 10.25
CA SER A 122 11.07 -8.08 10.73
C SER A 122 10.80 -9.54 10.34
N ALA A 123 11.70 -10.16 9.58
CA ALA A 123 11.55 -11.53 9.14
C ALA A 123 11.57 -12.49 10.33
N LYS A 124 10.78 -13.56 10.22
CA LYS A 124 10.76 -14.66 11.19
C LYS A 124 11.19 -15.94 10.52
N THR A 125 11.91 -16.77 11.26
CA THR A 125 12.25 -18.11 10.82
C THR A 125 10.99 -18.96 10.65
N LEU A 126 11.07 -19.98 9.79
CA LEU A 126 9.97 -20.94 9.63
C LEU A 126 9.64 -21.66 10.94
N LYS A 127 10.64 -21.92 11.78
CA LYS A 127 10.46 -22.51 13.11
C LYS A 127 9.61 -21.60 13.99
N GLU A 128 9.97 -20.33 14.14
CA GLU A 128 9.19 -19.36 14.92
C GLU A 128 7.76 -19.21 14.40
N GLN A 129 7.55 -19.29 13.08
CA GLN A 129 6.21 -19.22 12.49
C GLN A 129 5.37 -20.46 12.80
N ARG A 130 5.97 -21.66 12.79
CA ARG A 130 5.28 -22.92 13.14
C ARG A 130 5.01 -23.03 14.64
N ASP A 131 5.90 -22.48 15.46
CA ASP A 131 5.80 -22.51 16.92
C ASP A 131 4.83 -21.45 17.46
N LYS A 132 4.35 -20.53 16.61
CA LYS A 132 3.23 -19.66 16.95
C LYS A 132 1.99 -20.52 17.18
N ARG A 133 1.72 -20.80 18.45
CA ARG A 133 0.37 -21.13 18.89
C ARG A 133 -0.53 -19.95 18.50
N VAL A 134 -1.77 -20.24 18.12
CA VAL A 134 -2.81 -19.20 17.91
C VAL A 134 -3.06 -18.54 19.27
N VAL A 135 -2.22 -17.58 19.65
CA VAL A 135 -2.32 -16.84 20.91
C VAL A 135 -3.01 -15.52 20.63
N ARG A 136 -4.00 -15.22 21.47
CA ARG A 136 -4.81 -13.99 21.46
C ARG A 136 -3.95 -12.74 21.26
N TRP A 137 -4.41 -11.91 20.33
CA TRP A 137 -4.14 -10.48 20.14
C TRP A 137 -3.03 -9.89 21.03
N THR A 138 -1.77 -9.99 20.59
CA THR A 138 -0.69 -9.17 21.15
C THR A 138 -0.34 -8.04 20.18
N ASN A 139 -0.20 -6.82 20.71
CA ASN A 139 0.16 -5.57 20.02
C ASN A 139 1.53 -5.64 19.34
N ARG A 140 1.68 -6.36 18.23
CA ARG A 140 2.86 -6.26 17.36
C ARG A 140 2.52 -5.43 16.13
N ALA A 141 3.35 -4.44 15.85
CA ALA A 141 3.24 -3.59 14.68
C ALA A 141 3.65 -4.37 13.42
N SER A 142 2.76 -4.39 12.43
CA SER A 142 3.03 -4.88 11.09
C SER A 142 3.04 -3.67 10.14
N ILE A 143 3.97 -3.63 9.19
CA ILE A 143 3.99 -2.59 8.17
C ILE A 143 2.91 -2.92 7.15
N VAL A 144 1.83 -2.15 7.16
CA VAL A 144 0.75 -2.25 6.17
C VAL A 144 0.98 -1.21 5.09
N PHE A 145 0.52 -1.44 3.87
CA PHE A 145 0.41 -0.36 2.90
C PHE A 145 -1.02 -0.31 2.42
N CYS A 146 -1.67 0.84 2.65
CA CYS A 146 -3.07 1.04 2.31
C CYS A 146 -3.12 1.75 0.96
N TRP A 147 -3.89 1.19 0.03
CA TRP A 147 -3.88 1.60 -1.36
C TRP A 147 -5.24 2.12 -1.78
N ASN A 148 -5.34 3.39 -2.15
CA ASN A 148 -6.60 3.97 -2.58
C ASN A 148 -6.74 4.01 -4.11
N GLN A 149 -7.82 3.46 -4.64
CA GLN A 149 -8.27 3.72 -6.01
C GLN A 149 -9.28 4.88 -6.03
N ALA A 150 -8.80 6.11 -6.22
CA ALA A 150 -9.66 7.28 -6.51
C ALA A 150 -9.74 7.50 -8.03
N ARG A 151 -10.86 8.02 -8.54
CA ARG A 151 -10.88 8.52 -9.92
C ARG A 151 -10.28 9.93 -9.91
N HIS A 152 -9.23 10.12 -10.67
CA HIS A 152 -8.92 11.43 -11.24
C HIS A 152 -9.21 11.33 -12.72
N LYS A 153 -10.22 12.06 -13.19
CA LYS A 153 -10.26 12.45 -14.60
C LYS A 153 -9.04 13.35 -14.78
N ALA A 154 -8.12 12.96 -15.66
CA ALA A 154 -7.15 13.91 -16.17
C ALA A 154 -7.96 15.01 -16.87
N GLU A 155 -7.89 16.24 -16.37
CA GLU A 155 -8.15 17.41 -17.20
C GLU A 155 -7.01 17.43 -18.22
N GLN A 156 -7.21 16.72 -19.34
CA GLN A 156 -6.47 16.97 -20.56
C GLN A 156 -7.20 18.13 -21.24
N GLY A 157 -6.45 19.20 -21.50
CA GLY A 157 -6.91 20.38 -22.23
C GLY A 157 -7.32 20.07 -23.66
#